data_AF-A0A7G9L0A1-F1
#
_entry.id   AF-A0A7G9L0A1-F1
#
_cell.length_a   1.000
_cell.length_b   1.000
_cell.length_c   1.000
_cell.angle_alpha   90.00
_cell.angle_beta   90.00
_cell.angle_gamma   90.00
#
_symmetry.space_group_name_H-M   'P 1'
#
loop_
_entity.id
_entity.type
_entity.pdbx_description
1 polymer ?
#
loop_
_entity_poly.entity_id
_entity_poly.type
_entity_poly.pdbx_seq_one_letter_code
_entity_poly.pdbx_strand_id
1 'polypeptide(L)'
;MPLRAVGTEPFWAASVQGRCVTYSHPEDQAGTRVWTQFSGTAENGTWTGNLNNRPFVMRTSPQPGCSDGMSDRRYPIAVMLTVNGEERGGCAERR
;
A
#
# COMPACT_ATOMS: atom_id res chain seq x y z
N MET A 1 7.28 1.32 -12.63
CA MET A 1 6.17 2.18 -12.21
C MET A 1 6.22 2.30 -10.70
N PRO A 2 6.71 3.41 -10.14
CA PRO A 2 6.74 3.60 -8.71
C PRO A 2 5.39 4.11 -8.20
N LEU A 3 4.92 3.54 -7.09
CA LEU A 3 3.68 3.92 -6.42
C LEU A 3 4.00 4.14 -4.94
N ARG A 4 3.40 5.17 -4.34
CA ARG A 4 3.46 5.40 -2.90
C ARG A 4 2.06 5.32 -2.33
N ALA A 5 1.88 4.47 -1.33
CA ALA A 5 0.65 4.33 -0.58
C ALA A 5 0.88 4.74 0.88
N VAL A 6 -0.16 5.29 1.50
CA VAL A 6 -0.18 5.67 2.91
C VAL A 6 -1.56 5.36 3.48
N GLY A 7 -1.61 4.95 4.74
CA GLY A 7 -2.84 4.84 5.52
C GLY A 7 -2.65 5.48 6.87
N THR A 8 -3.73 6.04 7.40
CA THR A 8 -3.70 6.90 8.59
C THR A 8 -4.13 6.18 9.85
N GLU A 9 -5.02 5.19 9.78
CA GLU A 9 -5.40 4.42 10.97
C GLU A 9 -5.60 2.93 10.66
N PRO A 10 -4.78 2.05 11.26
CA PRO A 10 -3.47 2.37 11.88
C PRO A 10 -2.50 3.03 10.88
N PHE A 11 -1.53 3.83 11.34
CA PHE A 11 -0.55 4.47 10.44
C PHE A 11 0.34 3.44 9.74
N TRP A 12 0.47 3.56 8.42
CA TRP A 12 1.41 2.78 7.62
C TRP A 12 1.75 3.47 6.31
N ALA A 13 2.85 3.05 5.69
CA ALA A 13 3.21 3.46 4.34
C ALA A 13 3.74 2.26 3.54
N ALA A 14 3.55 2.31 2.23
CA ALA A 14 4.14 1.36 1.31
C ALA A 14 4.75 2.08 0.11
N SER A 15 5.98 1.72 -0.25
CA SER A 15 6.62 2.16 -1.49
C SER A 15 6.79 0.96 -2.41
N VAL A 16 6.22 1.07 -3.61
CA VAL A 16 6.23 0.00 -4.60
C VAL A 16 7.23 0.35 -5.69
N GLN A 17 8.12 -0.58 -5.99
CA GLN A 17 9.04 -0.50 -7.12
C GLN A 17 8.93 -1.81 -7.91
N GLY A 18 8.04 -1.80 -8.92
CA GLY A 18 7.71 -3.00 -9.68
C GLY A 18 7.04 -4.06 -8.79
N ARG A 19 7.77 -5.13 -8.50
CA ARG A 19 7.33 -6.27 -7.66
C ARG A 19 7.87 -6.23 -6.23
N CYS A 20 8.65 -5.23 -5.88
CA CYS A 20 9.16 -5.04 -4.53
C CYS A 20 8.30 -3.99 -3.83
N VAL A 21 7.69 -4.36 -2.71
CA VAL A 21 6.95 -3.44 -1.85
C VAL A 21 7.75 -3.27 -0.57
N THR A 22 8.15 -2.05 -0.25
CA THR A 22 8.71 -1.71 1.07
C THR A 22 7.56 -1.24 1.94
N TYR A 23 7.22 -2.02 2.96
CA TYR A 23 6.16 -1.73 3.93
C TYR A 23 6.75 -1.21 5.23
N SER A 24 6.24 -0.08 5.73
CA SER A 24 6.72 0.56 6.98
C SER A 24 5.55 1.01 7.85
N HIS A 25 5.75 1.02 9.17
CA HIS A 25 4.78 1.47 10.17
C HIS A 25 5.52 2.12 11.36
N PRO A 26 4.85 2.75 12.34
CA PRO A 26 5.53 3.49 13.41
C PRO A 26 6.63 2.72 14.17
N GLU A 27 6.41 1.42 14.39
CA GLU A 27 7.36 0.50 15.06
C GLU A 27 8.46 -0.05 14.11
N ASP A 28 8.29 0.05 12.78
CA ASP A 28 9.28 -0.33 11.76
C ASP A 28 9.40 0.79 10.71
N GLN A 29 10.15 1.84 11.07
CA GLN A 29 10.35 3.01 10.22
C GLN A 29 11.34 2.76 9.07
N ALA A 30 12.26 1.81 9.24
CA ALA A 30 13.18 1.38 8.17
C ALA A 30 12.40 0.68 7.05
N GLY A 31 11.35 -0.05 7.44
CA GLY A 31 10.45 -0.74 6.55
C GLY A 31 11.02 -2.09 6.11
N THR A 32 10.12 -3.04 5.96
CA THR A 32 10.43 -4.39 5.51
C THR A 32 10.11 -4.55 4.03
N ARG A 33 11.07 -5.11 3.28
CA ARG A 33 10.90 -5.41 1.85
C ARG A 33 10.14 -6.72 1.67
N VAL A 34 9.07 -6.66 0.91
CA VAL A 34 8.22 -7.79 0.52
C VAL A 34 8.34 -7.98 -0.98
N TRP A 35 8.81 -9.14 -1.41
CA TRP A 35 8.73 -9.56 -2.81
C TRP A 35 7.35 -10.11 -3.10
N THR A 36 6.72 -9.59 -4.13
CA THR A 36 5.34 -9.94 -4.48
C THR A 36 5.23 -10.46 -5.90
N GLN A 37 4.21 -11.27 -6.12
CA GLN A 37 3.61 -11.39 -7.44
C GLN A 37 2.78 -10.15 -7.73
N PHE A 38 2.74 -9.71 -8.98
CA PHE A 38 2.01 -8.52 -9.41
C PHE A 38 1.11 -8.85 -10.59
N SER A 39 -0.11 -8.34 -10.56
CA SER A 39 -1.05 -8.35 -11.69
C SER A 39 -1.73 -7.00 -11.83
N GLY A 40 -2.08 -6.62 -13.07
CA GLY A 40 -2.79 -5.37 -13.38
C GLY A 40 -1.88 -4.18 -13.65
N THR A 41 -2.31 -2.99 -13.21
CA THR A 41 -1.58 -1.73 -13.40
C THR A 41 -1.32 -1.05 -12.05
N ALA A 42 -0.54 0.04 -12.03
CA ALA A 42 -0.29 0.78 -10.79
C ALA A 42 -1.57 1.36 -10.12
N GLU A 43 -2.62 1.64 -10.92
CA GLU A 43 -3.88 2.22 -10.44
C GLU A 43 -4.97 1.17 -10.17
N ASN A 44 -4.86 -0.01 -10.79
CA ASN A 44 -5.78 -1.13 -10.63
C ASN A 44 -4.99 -2.45 -10.63
N GLY A 45 -4.20 -2.62 -9.58
CA GLY A 45 -3.23 -3.70 -9.45
C GLY A 45 -3.32 -4.41 -8.11
N THR A 46 -2.82 -5.65 -8.11
CA THR A 46 -2.72 -6.49 -6.92
C THR A 46 -1.28 -6.96 -6.73
N TRP A 47 -0.75 -6.76 -5.53
CA TRP A 47 0.55 -7.26 -5.09
C TRP A 47 0.34 -8.30 -3.99
N THR A 48 0.71 -9.54 -4.26
CA THR A 48 0.55 -10.67 -3.33
C THR A 48 1.91 -11.22 -2.94
N GLY A 49 2.21 -11.28 -1.65
CA GLY A 49 3.44 -11.84 -1.10
C GLY A 49 3.22 -12.38 0.31
N ASN A 50 4.34 -12.60 1.01
CA ASN A 50 4.33 -13.01 2.41
C ASN A 50 5.24 -12.07 3.21
N LEU A 51 4.77 -11.63 4.36
CA LEU A 51 5.52 -10.87 5.35
C LEU A 51 5.44 -11.64 6.68
N ASN A 52 6.59 -12.04 7.22
CA ASN A 52 6.67 -12.78 8.50
C ASN A 52 5.76 -14.03 8.54
N ASN A 53 5.79 -14.84 7.48
CA ASN A 53 4.93 -16.02 7.28
C ASN A 53 3.42 -15.74 7.32
N ARG A 54 2.99 -14.50 7.10
CA ARG A 54 1.60 -14.11 6.96
C ARG A 54 1.34 -13.53 5.57
N PRO A 55 0.12 -13.69 5.03
CA PRO A 55 -0.25 -13.09 3.75
C PRO A 55 -0.04 -11.58 3.77
N PHE A 56 0.60 -11.07 2.72
CA PHE A 56 0.69 -9.66 2.41
C PHE A 56 -0.02 -9.45 1.07
N VAL A 57 -1.14 -8.74 1.08
CA VAL A 57 -1.91 -8.47 -0.14
C VAL A 57 -2.23 -6.99 -0.20
N MET A 58 -1.72 -6.29 -1.20
CA MET A 58 -2.05 -4.90 -1.46
C MET A 58 -2.85 -4.81 -2.75
N ARG A 59 -4.03 -4.21 -2.68
CA ARG A 59 -4.90 -3.95 -3.84
C ARG A 59 -5.05 -2.46 -4.02
N THR A 60 -5.01 -2.03 -5.28
CA THR A 60 -5.22 -0.64 -5.67
C THR A 60 -6.44 -0.56 -6.57
N SER A 61 -7.19 0.53 -6.46
CA SER A 61 -8.30 0.83 -7.35
C SER A 61 -8.34 2.34 -7.65
N PRO A 62 -8.74 2.75 -8.86
CA PRO A 62 -8.92 4.16 -9.17
C PRO A 62 -10.02 4.75 -8.30
N GLN A 63 -9.69 5.76 -7.50
CA GLN A 63 -10.65 6.48 -6.66
C GLN A 63 -10.22 7.95 -6.58
N PRO A 64 -10.69 8.80 -7.50
CA PRO A 64 -10.42 10.22 -7.46
C PRO A 64 -10.92 10.82 -6.14
N GLY A 65 -10.05 11.50 -5.41
CA GLY A 65 -10.43 12.16 -4.16
C GLY A 65 -10.37 11.25 -2.93
N CYS A 66 -9.66 10.12 -2.99
CA CYS A 66 -9.30 9.37 -1.78
C CYS A 66 -8.63 10.32 -0.79
N SER A 67 -9.18 10.43 0.41
CA SER A 67 -8.64 11.25 1.49
C SER A 67 -8.05 10.33 2.53
N ASP A 68 -6.86 10.67 3.02
CA ASP A 68 -6.27 10.00 4.17
C ASP A 68 -6.91 10.47 5.49
N GLY A 69 -7.91 11.37 5.46
CA GLY A 69 -8.67 11.81 6.63
C GLY A 69 -7.92 12.76 7.57
N MET A 70 -6.62 12.97 7.35
CA MET A 70 -5.75 13.80 8.19
C MET A 70 -5.15 14.99 7.41
N SER A 71 -5.05 14.87 6.08
CA SER A 71 -4.54 15.91 5.20
C SER A 71 -5.62 16.39 4.23
N ASP A 72 -5.53 17.64 3.77
CA ASP A 72 -6.31 18.12 2.62
C ASP A 72 -5.88 17.48 1.27
N ARG A 73 -4.97 16.50 1.33
CA ARG A 73 -4.40 15.84 0.17
C ARG A 73 -5.39 14.83 -0.40
N ARG A 74 -5.74 15.04 -1.66
CA ARG A 74 -6.58 14.13 -2.44
C ARG A 74 -5.70 13.24 -3.30
N TYR A 75 -5.85 11.94 -3.13
CA TYR A 75 -5.15 10.93 -3.89
C TYR A 75 -6.05 10.38 -5.01
N PRO A 76 -5.48 9.99 -6.16
CA PRO A 76 -6.24 9.42 -7.27
C PRO A 76 -6.54 7.92 -7.11
N ILE A 77 -5.92 7.24 -6.15
CA ILE A 77 -5.95 5.78 -6.00
C ILE A 77 -6.31 5.43 -4.55
N ALA A 78 -7.26 4.53 -4.37
CA ALA A 78 -7.54 3.89 -3.09
C ALA A 78 -6.72 2.61 -2.94
N VAL A 79 -6.37 2.26 -1.70
CA VAL A 79 -5.58 1.08 -1.37
C VAL A 79 -6.27 0.28 -0.27
N MET A 80 -6.34 -1.03 -0.47
CA MET A 80 -6.70 -2.01 0.55
C MET A 80 -5.51 -2.92 0.80
N LEU A 81 -4.99 -2.90 2.02
CA LEU A 81 -3.83 -3.69 2.44
C LEU A 81 -4.25 -4.75 3.45
N THR A 82 -4.08 -6.02 3.11
CA THR A 82 -4.14 -7.13 4.06
C THR A 82 -2.72 -7.43 4.54
N VAL A 83 -2.45 -7.24 5.84
CA VAL A 83 -1.14 -7.48 6.46
C VAL A 83 -1.31 -7.92 7.90
N ASN A 84 -0.47 -8.86 8.36
CA ASN A 84 -0.53 -9.41 9.72
C ASN A 84 -1.88 -10.04 10.12
N GLY A 85 -2.79 -10.30 9.17
CA GLY A 85 -4.14 -10.80 9.44
C GLY A 85 -5.19 -9.71 9.59
N GLU A 86 -4.82 -8.45 9.37
CA GLU A 86 -5.72 -7.29 9.42
C GLU A 86 -5.87 -6.67 8.03
N GLU A 87 -7.01 -6.02 7.80
CA GLU A 87 -7.24 -5.21 6.61
C GLU A 87 -7.12 -3.72 6.99
N ARG A 88 -6.38 -2.98 6.17
CA ARG A 88 -6.05 -1.57 6.39
C ARG A 88 -6.38 -0.79 5.13
N GLY A 89 -7.19 0.25 5.28
CA GLY A 89 -7.47 1.20 4.22
C GLY A 89 -6.32 2.20 4.05
N GLY A 90 -6.20 2.75 2.85
CA GLY A 90 -5.26 3.81 2.56
C GLY A 90 -5.50 4.44 1.19
N CYS A 91 -4.65 5.39 0.86
CA CYS A 91 -4.65 6.09 -0.42
C CYS A 91 -3.25 6.05 -1.05
N ALA A 92 -3.18 6.19 -2.37
CA ALA A 92 -1.93 6.16 -3.10
C ALA A 92 -1.85 7.16 -4.25
N GLU A 93 -0.61 7.46 -4.63
CA GLU A 93 -0.28 8.27 -5.79
C GLU A 93 0.90 7.67 -6.54
N ARG A 94 0.99 7.98 -7.84
CA ARG A 94 2.19 7.67 -8.62
C ARG A 94 3.33 8.58 -8.19
N ARG A 95 4.54 8.03 -8.21
CA ARG A 95 5.78 8.78 -7.99
C ARG A 95 6.58 8.89 -9.28
#